data_AF-A0A5K0ZZF0-F1
#
_entry.id   AF-A0A5K0ZZF0-F1
#
_cell.length_a   1.000
_cell.length_b   1.000
_cell.length_c   1.000
_cell.angle_alpha   90.00
_cell.angle_beta   90.00
_cell.angle_gamma   90.00
#
_symmetry.space_group_name_H-M   'P 1'
#
loop_
_entity.id
_entity.type
_entity.pdbx_description
1 polymer ?
#
loop_
_entity_poly.entity_id
_entity_poly.type
_entity_poly.pdbx_seq_one_letter_code
_entity_poly.pdbx_strand_id
1 'polypeptide(L)' 'AAWEIFTPLLHRIDDGEIKPIPYKVGSRGPDEADNLLKKAGYVQTHGYIWIPPTL' A
#
# COMPACT_ATOMS: atom_id res chain seq x y z
N ALA A 1 -18.59 -9.48 -9.74
CA ALA A 1 -17.76 -8.27 -9.74
C ALA A 1 -16.57 -8.36 -8.78
N ALA A 2 -16.72 -8.17 -7.46
CA ALA A 2 -15.55 -8.09 -6.57
C ALA A 2 -14.62 -9.32 -6.62
N TRP A 3 -15.17 -10.53 -6.52
CA TRP A 3 -14.39 -11.76 -6.58
C TRP A 3 -13.66 -11.96 -7.91
N GLU A 4 -14.26 -11.58 -9.04
CA GLU A 4 -13.63 -11.73 -10.35
C GLU A 4 -12.34 -10.90 -10.46
N ILE A 5 -12.23 -9.80 -9.72
CA ILE A 5 -11.03 -8.96 -9.69
C ILE A 5 -9.94 -9.60 -8.81
N PHE A 6 -10.30 -10.20 -7.67
CA PHE A 6 -9.32 -10.62 -6.66
C PHE A 6 -8.97 -12.11 -6.69
N THR A 7 -9.88 -13.00 -7.10
CA THR A 7 -9.66 -14.45 -7.07
C THR A 7 -8.40 -14.90 -7.82
N PRO A 8 -8.08 -14.38 -9.03
CA PRO A 8 -6.85 -14.76 -9.72
C PRO A 8 -5.58 -14.37 -8.95
N LEU A 9 -5.60 -13.24 -8.24
CA LEU A 9 -4.48 -12.80 -7.41
C LEU A 9 -4.35 -13.66 -6.15
N LEU A 10 -5.47 -14.01 -5.51
CA LEU A 10 -5.48 -14.83 -4.31
C LEU A 10 -4.91 -16.22 -4.54
N HIS A 11 -5.30 -16.89 -5.64
CA HIS A 11 -4.75 -18.21 -5.98
C HIS A 11 -3.23 -18.17 -6.13
N ARG A 12 -2.67 -17.13 -6.76
CA ARG A 12 -1.21 -16.98 -6.91
C ARG A 12 -0.48 -16.78 -5.57
N ILE A 13 -1.15 -16.17 -4.59
CA ILE A 13 -0.63 -16.04 -3.23
C ILE A 13 -0.61 -17.41 -2.54
N ASP A 14 -1.71 -18.15 -2.63
CA ASP A 14 -1.85 -19.49 -2.03
C ASP A 14 -0.87 -20.50 -2.65
N ASP A 15 -0.62 -20.39 -3.96
CA ASP A 15 0.39 -21.18 -4.70
C ASP A 15 1.84 -20.77 -4.38
N GLY A 16 2.04 -19.70 -3.60
CA GLY A 16 3.35 -19.25 -3.14
C GLY A 16 4.17 -18.49 -4.19
N GLU A 17 3.56 -18.04 -5.29
CA GLU A 17 4.22 -17.26 -6.34
C GLU A 17 4.61 -15.86 -5.86
N ILE A 18 3.91 -15.34 -4.85
CA ILE A 18 4.09 -13.98 -4.32
C ILE A 18 4.51 -14.07 -2.87
N LYS A 19 5.73 -13.61 -2.57
CA LYS A 19 6.26 -13.57 -1.20
C LYS A 19 5.96 -12.22 -0.55
N PRO A 20 5.39 -12.19 0.67
CA PRO A 20 5.24 -10.97 1.44
C PRO A 20 6.59 -10.33 1.73
N ILE A 21 6.63 -8.99 1.69
CA ILE A 21 7.83 -8.22 2.01
C ILE A 21 7.80 -7.90 3.52
N PRO A 22 8.85 -8.26 4.28
CA PRO A 22 8.89 -7.98 5.71
C PRO A 22 9.03 -6.48 5.97
N TYR A 23 8.46 -6.01 7.08
CA TYR A 23 8.56 -4.62 7.50
C TYR A 23 8.66 -4.53 9.03
N LYS A 24 9.22 -3.42 9.52
CA LYS A 24 9.39 -3.19 10.95
C LYS A 24 8.04 -2.90 11.61
N VAL A 25 7.75 -3.52 12.75
CA VAL A 25 6.56 -3.20 13.56
C VAL A 25 6.54 -1.71 13.91
N GLY A 26 5.37 -1.07 13.74
CA GLY A 26 5.18 0.37 13.96
C GLY A 26 5.63 1.25 12.80
N SER A 27 6.17 0.68 11.72
CA SER A 27 6.39 1.41 10.46
C SER A 27 5.09 1.50 9.63
N ARG A 28 5.16 2.22 8.51
CA ARG A 28 4.08 2.34 7.53
C ARG A 28 3.96 1.14 6.58
N GLY A 29 4.77 0.09 6.77
CA GLY A 29 4.89 -1.02 5.85
C GLY A 29 6.20 -0.99 5.06
N PRO A 30 6.31 -1.80 4.00
CA PRO A 30 7.50 -1.88 3.15
C PRO A 30 7.64 -0.66 2.24
N ASP A 31 8.89 -0.26 1.94
CA ASP A 31 9.20 0.89 1.07
C ASP A 31 8.64 0.70 -0.36
N GLU A 32 8.48 -0.55 -0.78
CA GLU A 32 7.88 -0.94 -2.06
C GLU A 32 6.44 -0.46 -2.22
N ALA A 33 5.69 -0.27 -1.13
CA ALA A 33 4.34 0.29 -1.18
C ALA A 33 4.35 1.74 -1.68
N ASP A 34 5.25 2.58 -1.16
CA ASP A 34 5.40 3.96 -1.61
C ASP A 34 5.94 4.01 -3.05
N ASN A 35 6.80 3.07 -3.44
CA ASN A 35 7.28 2.97 -4.83
C ASN A 35 6.16 2.59 -5.81
N LEU A 36 5.26 1.68 -5.44
CA LEU A 36 4.09 1.33 -6.24
C LEU A 36 3.16 2.53 -6.44
N LEU A 37 2.89 3.28 -5.37
CA LEU A 37 2.07 4.50 -5.45
C LEU A 37 2.68 5.53 -6.40
N LYS A 38 3.99 5.80 -6.29
CA LYS A 38 4.70 6.72 -7.20
C LYS A 38 4.61 6.27 -8.65
N LYS A 39 4.79 4.96 -8.93
CA LYS A 39 4.65 4.39 -10.28
C LYS A 39 3.22 4.51 -10.82
N ALA A 40 2.22 4.42 -9.95
CA ALA A 40 0.82 4.64 -10.30
C ALA A 40 0.44 6.13 -10.46
N GLY A 41 1.41 7.05 -10.30
CA GLY A 41 1.21 8.49 -10.49
C GLY A 41 0.77 9.24 -9.24
N TYR A 42 0.73 8.60 -8.07
CA TYR A 42 0.44 9.28 -6.82
C TYR A 42 1.62 10.18 -6.42
N VAL A 43 1.33 11.45 -6.13
CA VAL A 43 2.29 12.44 -5.64
C VAL A 43 1.96 12.79 -4.20
N GLN A 44 2.83 12.39 -3.27
CA GLN A 44 2.66 12.71 -1.87
C GLN A 44 2.92 14.20 -1.62
N THR A 45 1.98 14.87 -0.96
CA THR A 45 2.18 16.24 -0.46
C THR A 45 3.12 16.22 0.74
N HIS A 46 4.21 16.96 0.64
CA HIS A 46 5.19 17.13 1.73
C HIS A 46 4.97 18.50 2.39
N GLY A 47 5.15 18.56 3.71
CA GLY A 47 5.07 19.83 4.46
C GLY A 47 3.65 20.31 4.77
N TYR A 48 2.63 19.50 4.53
CA TYR A 48 1.28 19.79 5.02
C TYR A 48 1.25 19.69 6.55
N ILE A 49 0.81 20.77 7.20
CA ILE A 49 0.60 20.83 8.64
C ILE A 49 -0.89 21.06 8.86
N TRP A 50 -1.58 20.07 9.43
CA TRP A 50 -2.95 20.23 9.87
C TRP A 50 -2.96 20.86 11.26
N ILE A 51 -3.64 21.99 11.41
CA ILE A 51 -3.87 22.66 12.69
C ILE A 51 -5.38 22.55 12.97
N PRO A 52 -5.79 21.93 14.10
CA PRO A 52 -7.19 21.87 14.47
C PRO A 52 -7.78 23.29 14.60
N PRO A 53 -8.99 23.55 14.07
CA PRO A 53 -9.64 24.83 14.29
C PRO A 53 -9.99 25.01 15.77
N THR A 54 -9.66 26.18 16.33
CA THR A 54 -10.14 26.61 17.64
C THR A 54 -11.50 27.29 17.49
N LEU A 55 -12.49 26.87 18.29
CA LEU A 55 -13.79 27.53 18.40
C LEU A 55 -13.68 28.93 18.99
#